data_AF-A0A3E3J1I7-F1
#
_entry.id   AF-A0A3E3J1I7-F1
#
_cell.length_a   1.000
_cell.length_b   1.000
_cell.length_c   1.000
_cell.angle_alpha   90.00
_cell.angle_beta   90.00
_cell.angle_gamma   90.00
#
_symmetry.space_group_name_H-M   'P 1'
#
loop_
_entity.id
_entity.type
_entity.pdbx_description
1 polymer ?
#
loop_
_entity_poly.entity_id
_entity_poly.type
_entity_poly.pdbx_seq_one_letter_code
_entity_poly.pdbx_strand_id
1 'polypeptide(L)'
;MKRTTLKEWQEEARARFGDDYREWRFQCPACGHKQFIRDFEDIGINPNSAFQECIGRHMGKGAAVKGDSSGCNWAAYGLFGTLGKGRLIIMEDGEEVEVFAFAGKEGEENGRKDVQETE
;
A
#
# COMPACT_ATOMS: atom_id res chain seq x y z
N MET A 1 16.00 1.78 2.28
CA MET A 1 14.67 1.24 2.66
C MET A 1 14.50 1.42 4.17
N LYS A 2 13.35 1.94 4.64
CA LYS A 2 13.10 2.10 6.09
C LYS A 2 12.81 0.73 6.71
N ARG A 3 13.39 0.48 7.89
CA ARG A 3 13.15 -0.71 8.71
C ARG A 3 12.35 -0.34 9.95
N THR A 4 11.29 -1.07 10.25
CA THR A 4 10.42 -0.87 11.41
C THR A 4 9.92 -2.19 11.92
N THR A 5 9.64 -2.32 13.21
CA THR A 5 8.88 -3.46 13.74
C THR A 5 7.44 -3.44 13.24
N LEU A 6 6.74 -4.57 13.29
CA LEU A 6 5.31 -4.65 12.98
C LEU A 6 4.50 -3.64 13.81
N LYS A 7 4.79 -3.53 15.11
CA LYS A 7 4.11 -2.61 16.02
C LYS A 7 4.29 -1.15 15.60
N GLU A 8 5.53 -0.72 15.37
CA GLU A 8 5.82 0.66 14.93
C GLU A 8 5.17 0.97 13.59
N TRP A 9 5.16 0.00 12.66
CA TRP A 9 4.53 0.16 11.36
C TRP A 9 3.01 0.35 11.48
N GLN A 10 2.34 -0.42 12.33
CA GLN A 10 0.91 -0.29 12.60
C GLN A 10 0.56 1.01 13.33
N GLU A 11 1.37 1.41 14.32
CA GLU A 11 1.22 2.70 15.02
C GLU A 11 1.35 3.88 14.05
N GLU A 12 2.32 3.81 13.13
CA GLU A 12 2.50 4.81 12.10
C GLU A 12 1.33 4.83 11.11
N ALA A 13 0.82 3.68 10.69
CA ALA A 13 -0.36 3.60 9.83
C ALA A 13 -1.59 4.22 10.50
N ARG A 14 -1.84 3.90 11.78
CA ARG A 14 -2.91 4.49 12.59
C ARG A 14 -2.76 6.00 12.70
N ALA A 15 -1.55 6.49 12.98
CA ALA A 15 -1.29 7.93 13.08
C ALA A 15 -1.54 8.67 11.75
N ARG A 16 -1.29 8.02 10.60
CA ARG A 16 -1.48 8.63 9.28
C ARG A 16 -2.91 8.54 8.75
N PHE A 17 -3.58 7.41 8.97
CA PHE A 17 -4.80 7.05 8.25
C PHE A 17 -5.99 6.78 9.18
N GLY A 18 -5.77 6.74 10.49
CA GLY A 18 -6.78 6.40 11.50
C GLY A 18 -6.82 4.91 11.82
N ASP A 19 -7.69 4.56 12.76
CA ASP A 19 -7.82 3.19 13.30
C ASP A 19 -8.48 2.21 12.33
N ASP A 20 -9.24 2.69 11.34
CA ASP A 20 -9.80 1.83 10.30
C ASP A 20 -8.69 1.40 9.32
N TYR A 21 -8.19 0.17 9.49
CA TYR A 21 -7.14 -0.38 8.65
C TYR A 21 -7.52 -0.39 7.16
N ARG A 22 -8.81 -0.42 6.84
CA ARG A 22 -9.31 -0.42 5.45
C ARG A 22 -8.92 0.85 4.69
N GLU A 23 -8.72 1.96 5.41
CA GLU A 23 -8.29 3.25 4.87
C GLU A 23 -6.76 3.38 4.75
N TRP A 24 -6.00 2.37 5.23
CA TRP A 24 -4.56 2.39 5.09
C TRP A 24 -4.18 2.23 3.63
N ARG A 25 -3.29 3.11 3.18
CA ARG A 25 -2.97 3.28 1.76
C ARG A 25 -1.49 3.08 1.47
N PHE A 26 -1.22 2.37 0.38
CA PHE A 26 0.11 1.95 -0.05
C PHE A 26 0.40 2.39 -1.48
N GLN A 27 1.66 2.65 -1.79
CA GLN A 27 2.09 3.04 -3.13
C GLN A 27 2.88 1.91 -3.80
N CYS A 28 2.39 1.45 -4.95
CA CYS A 28 3.10 0.49 -5.79
C CYS A 28 4.46 1.09 -6.23
N PRO A 29 5.58 0.41 -5.98
CA PRO A 29 6.91 0.93 -6.30
C PRO A 29 7.22 0.96 -7.80
N ALA A 30 6.51 0.16 -8.58
CA ALA A 30 6.70 0.00 -10.02
C ALA A 30 5.92 1.06 -10.83
N CYS A 31 4.60 1.14 -10.63
CA CYS A 31 3.72 2.05 -11.39
C CYS A 31 3.29 3.31 -10.62
N GLY A 32 3.54 3.38 -9.31
CA GLY A 32 3.14 4.52 -8.47
C GLY A 32 1.66 4.57 -8.09
N HIS A 33 0.85 3.58 -8.48
CA HIS A 33 -0.55 3.45 -8.10
C HIS A 33 -0.70 3.48 -6.57
N LYS A 34 -1.68 4.23 -6.07
CA LYS A 34 -2.04 4.30 -4.65
C LYS A 34 -3.29 3.44 -4.44
N GLN A 35 -3.21 2.50 -3.50
CA GLN A 35 -4.27 1.54 -3.23
C GLN A 35 -4.55 1.46 -1.73
N PHE A 36 -5.81 1.20 -1.40
CA PHE A 36 -6.30 1.00 -0.04
C PHE A 36 -6.43 -0.48 0.26
N ILE A 37 -6.48 -0.83 1.55
CA ILE A 37 -6.86 -2.20 1.95
C ILE A 37 -8.31 -2.50 1.51
N ARG A 38 -9.23 -1.53 1.58
CA ARG A 38 -10.61 -1.70 1.11
C ARG A 38 -10.71 -2.08 -0.37
N ASP A 39 -9.84 -1.53 -1.23
CA ASP A 39 -9.91 -1.82 -2.67
C ASP A 39 -9.80 -3.32 -2.96
N PHE A 40 -9.08 -4.07 -2.10
CA PHE A 40 -8.93 -5.52 -2.20
C PHE A 40 -10.14 -6.26 -1.64
N GLU A 41 -10.76 -5.76 -0.57
CA GLU A 41 -12.05 -6.27 -0.05
C GLU A 41 -13.15 -6.14 -1.12
N ASP A 42 -13.24 -4.99 -1.78
CA ASP A 42 -14.27 -4.68 -2.78
C ASP A 42 -14.21 -5.60 -4.00
N ILE A 43 -13.02 -6.13 -4.33
CA ILE A 43 -12.84 -7.12 -5.42
C ILE A 43 -12.79 -8.58 -4.93
N GLY A 44 -13.04 -8.83 -3.64
CA GLY A 44 -13.08 -10.16 -3.05
C GLY A 44 -11.73 -10.86 -2.93
N ILE A 45 -10.64 -10.10 -2.84
CA ILE A 45 -9.27 -10.60 -2.66
C ILE A 45 -8.84 -10.41 -1.20
N ASN A 46 -7.84 -11.17 -0.75
CA ASN A 46 -7.25 -11.02 0.58
C ASN A 46 -6.82 -9.55 0.82
N PRO A 47 -7.38 -8.85 1.82
CA PRO A 47 -7.08 -7.44 2.06
C PRO A 47 -5.61 -7.21 2.44
N ASN A 48 -4.96 -8.21 3.04
CA ASN A 48 -3.54 -8.16 3.39
C ASN A 48 -2.62 -8.19 2.15
N SER A 49 -3.14 -8.44 0.95
CA SER A 49 -2.36 -8.29 -0.28
C SER A 49 -2.04 -6.83 -0.58
N ALA A 50 -2.79 -5.86 -0.07
CA ALA A 50 -2.65 -4.43 -0.43
C ALA A 50 -1.29 -3.80 -0.10
N PHE A 51 -0.55 -4.36 0.86
CA PHE A 51 0.79 -3.88 1.20
C PHE A 51 1.92 -4.63 0.48
N GLN A 52 1.63 -5.66 -0.33
CA GLN A 52 2.64 -6.41 -1.10
C GLN A 52 2.33 -6.54 -2.59
N GLU A 53 1.08 -6.46 -3.02
CA GLU A 53 0.68 -6.68 -4.41
C GLU A 53 -0.01 -5.43 -4.95
N CYS A 54 0.30 -5.03 -6.18
CA CYS A 54 -0.46 -3.98 -6.83
C CYS A 54 -1.83 -4.52 -7.23
N ILE A 55 -2.92 -3.79 -6.96
CA ILE A 55 -4.28 -4.23 -7.28
C ILE A 55 -4.46 -4.57 -8.77
N GLY A 56 -3.70 -3.90 -9.64
CA GLY A 56 -3.64 -4.20 -11.07
C GLY A 56 -3.34 -5.68 -11.37
N ARG A 57 -2.59 -6.37 -10.50
CA ARG A 57 -2.30 -7.81 -10.61
C ARG A 57 -3.56 -8.66 -10.54
N HIS A 58 -4.53 -8.26 -9.72
CA HIS A 58 -5.82 -8.93 -9.57
C HIS A 58 -6.86 -8.48 -10.62
N MET A 59 -6.60 -7.35 -11.28
CA MET A 59 -7.44 -6.79 -12.35
C MET A 59 -6.94 -7.09 -13.77
N GLY A 60 -5.97 -8.00 -13.93
CA GLY A 60 -5.46 -8.42 -15.24
C GLY A 60 -4.56 -7.40 -15.94
N LYS A 61 -3.98 -6.43 -15.21
CA LYS A 61 -3.00 -5.48 -15.75
C LYS A 61 -1.66 -6.18 -16.05
N GLY A 62 -0.91 -5.64 -17.01
CA GLY A 62 0.42 -6.10 -17.38
C GLY A 62 1.54 -5.42 -16.57
N ALA A 63 2.75 -5.42 -17.14
CA ALA A 63 3.90 -4.73 -16.58
C ALA A 63 3.65 -3.21 -16.43
N ALA A 64 4.38 -2.58 -15.51
CA ALA A 64 4.29 -1.14 -15.29
C ALA A 64 4.66 -0.34 -16.55
N VAL A 65 3.80 0.60 -16.92
CA VAL A 65 4.02 1.52 -18.04
C VAL A 65 4.33 2.91 -17.48
N LYS A 66 5.39 3.54 -17.98
CA LYS A 66 5.79 4.88 -17.51
C LYS A 66 4.67 5.89 -17.74
N GLY A 67 4.22 6.52 -16.66
CA GLY A 67 3.15 7.52 -16.69
C GLY A 67 1.74 6.96 -16.51
N ASP A 68 1.57 5.64 -16.46
CA ASP A 68 0.30 4.99 -16.15
C ASP A 68 0.26 4.56 -14.68
N SER A 69 -0.58 5.23 -13.90
CA SER A 69 -0.81 4.90 -12.48
C SER A 69 -2.11 4.14 -12.26
N SER A 70 -2.70 3.52 -13.29
CA SER A 70 -3.92 2.70 -13.18
C SER A 70 -3.70 1.30 -12.60
N GLY A 71 -2.45 0.96 -12.26
CA GLY A 71 -2.05 -0.32 -11.70
C GLY A 71 -1.20 -1.16 -12.65
N CYS A 72 -0.50 -2.15 -12.11
CA CYS A 72 0.33 -3.11 -12.86
C CYS A 72 0.33 -4.48 -12.15
N ASN A 73 1.05 -5.47 -12.68
CA ASN A 73 1.15 -6.81 -12.11
C ASN A 73 2.23 -7.00 -11.01
N TRP A 74 2.78 -5.92 -10.46
CA TRP A 74 3.92 -5.98 -9.53
C TRP A 74 3.56 -6.58 -8.16
N ALA A 75 4.51 -7.29 -7.57
CA ALA A 75 4.47 -7.78 -6.19
C ALA A 75 5.81 -7.49 -5.47
N ALA A 76 5.77 -7.32 -4.14
CA ALA A 76 6.89 -7.01 -3.27
C ALA A 76 7.78 -8.23 -2.97
N TYR A 77 7.37 -9.41 -3.40
CA TYR A 77 8.14 -10.65 -3.28
C TYR A 77 8.79 -11.04 -4.61
N GLY A 78 9.88 -11.82 -4.53
CA GLY A 78 10.67 -12.24 -5.68
C GLY A 78 11.93 -11.39 -5.88
N LEU A 79 12.61 -11.58 -7.02
CA LEU A 79 13.99 -11.11 -7.24
C LEU A 79 14.22 -9.61 -7.01
N PHE A 80 13.21 -8.78 -7.31
CA PHE A 80 13.34 -7.32 -7.28
C PHE A 80 12.62 -6.64 -6.11
N GLY A 81 11.92 -7.42 -5.28
CA GLY A 81 11.14 -6.94 -4.15
C GLY A 81 10.32 -5.68 -4.45
N THR A 82 10.54 -4.63 -3.68
CA THR A 82 9.89 -3.32 -3.86
C THR A 82 10.71 -2.31 -4.66
N LEU A 83 11.68 -2.77 -5.47
CA LEU A 83 12.60 -1.93 -6.23
C LEU A 83 13.37 -0.94 -5.34
N GLY A 84 13.60 -1.30 -4.08
CA GLY A 84 14.24 -0.44 -3.07
C GLY A 84 13.38 0.73 -2.56
N LYS A 85 12.11 0.85 -2.99
CA LYS A 85 11.21 1.97 -2.67
C LYS A 85 10.20 1.67 -1.57
N GLY A 86 10.16 0.45 -1.06
CA GLY A 86 9.26 0.02 0.00
C GLY A 86 9.82 0.16 1.41
N ARG A 87 9.43 -0.77 2.28
CA ARG A 87 9.79 -0.89 3.69
C ARG A 87 10.10 -2.34 4.04
N LEU A 88 10.93 -2.54 5.07
CA LEU A 88 11.16 -3.83 5.71
C LEU A 88 10.49 -3.83 7.09
N ILE A 89 9.61 -4.78 7.31
CA ILE A 89 8.89 -4.98 8.55
C ILE A 89 9.53 -6.14 9.30
N ILE A 90 10.00 -5.88 10.52
CA ILE A 90 10.57 -6.90 11.40
C ILE A 90 9.42 -7.49 12.22
N MET A 91 9.15 -8.77 12.00
CA MET A 91 8.14 -9.55 12.69
C MET A 91 8.62 -9.94 14.09
N GLU A 92 7.71 -10.40 14.96
CA GLU A 92 8.04 -10.75 16.35
C GLU A 92 9.04 -11.92 16.47
N ASP A 93 9.04 -12.82 15.49
CA ASP A 93 9.98 -13.94 15.36
C ASP A 93 11.31 -13.56 14.70
N GLY A 94 11.47 -12.29 14.30
CA GLY A 94 12.65 -11.78 13.60
C GLY A 94 12.63 -11.96 12.09
N GLU A 95 11.57 -12.54 11.50
CA GLU A 95 11.40 -12.55 10.05
C GLU A 95 11.31 -11.10 9.51
N GLU A 96 11.93 -10.85 8.36
CA GLU A 96 11.85 -9.57 7.69
C GLU A 96 10.96 -9.66 6.45
N VAL A 97 9.84 -8.94 6.45
CA VAL A 97 8.88 -8.90 5.34
C VAL A 97 8.99 -7.59 4.60
N GLU A 98 9.18 -7.65 3.28
CA GLU A 98 9.24 -6.47 2.42
C GLU A 98 7.83 -6.05 1.97
N VAL A 99 7.48 -4.78 2.19
CA VAL A 99 6.15 -4.22 1.88
C VAL A 99 6.27 -2.90 1.14
N PHE A 100 5.22 -2.52 0.42
CA PHE A 100 5.11 -1.21 -0.22
C PHE A 100 5.18 -0.07 0.81
N ALA A 101 5.66 1.10 0.37
CA ALA A 101 5.63 2.28 1.21
C ALA A 101 4.18 2.76 1.40
N PHE A 102 3.91 3.43 2.52
CA PHE A 102 2.66 4.16 2.71
C PHE A 102 2.49 5.24 1.63
N ALA A 103 1.26 5.44 1.16
CA ALA A 103 0.94 6.46 0.16
C ALA A 103 0.63 7.83 0.81
N GLY A 104 1.29 8.88 0.32
CA GLY A 104 1.16 10.26 0.83
C GLY A 104 2.40 10.70 1.60
N LYS A 105 2.62 12.02 1.72
CA LYS A 105 3.79 12.55 2.46
C LYS A 105 3.64 12.31 3.96
N GLU A 106 4.78 12.14 4.64
CA GLU A 106 4.87 12.27 6.09
C GLU A 106 4.39 13.67 6.49
N GLY A 107 3.23 13.76 7.17
CA GLY A 107 2.65 15.01 7.62
C GLY A 107 1.62 15.69 6.69
N GLU A 108 1.12 15.03 5.64
CA GLU A 108 -0.08 15.52 4.94
C GLU A 108 -1.34 15.21 5.75
N GLU A 109 -1.94 16.23 6.37
CA GLU A 109 -3.27 16.16 6.99
C GLU A 109 -4.31 15.64 6.00
N ASN A 110 -5.23 14.80 6.51
CA ASN A 110 -6.28 14.13 5.77
C ASN A 110 -7.22 15.14 5.10
N GLY A 111 -6.90 15.57 3.88
CA GLY A 111 -7.78 16.37 3.04
C GLY A 111 -8.80 15.50 2.30
N ARG A 112 -9.72 14.82 3.01
CA ARG A 112 -10.96 14.34 2.39
C ARG A 112 -12.01 15.40 2.68
N LYS A 113 -12.24 16.29 1.71
CA LYS A 113 -13.51 17.02 1.69
C LYS A 113 -14.59 15.98 1.45
N ASP A 114 -15.41 15.74 2.45
CA ASP A 114 -16.70 15.10 2.28
C ASP A 114 -17.40 15.79 1.11
N VAL A 115 -17.61 15.06 0.01
CA VAL A 115 -18.58 15.48 -0.99
C VAL A 115 -19.92 15.26 -0.32
N GLN A 116 -20.39 16.30 0.37
CA GLN A 116 -21.76 16.38 0.85
C GLN A 116 -22.67 16.38 -0.37
N GLU A 117 -23.63 15.45 -0.35
CA GLU A 117 -24.92 15.57 -1.04
C GLU A 117 -25.50 16.98 -0.84
N THR A 118 -26.09 17.52 -1.90
CA THR A 118 -27.14 18.58 -2.00
C THR A 118 -27.12 19.07 -3.46
N GLU A 119 -28.19 19.18 -4.24
CA GLU A 119 -29.65 18.96 -4.11
C GLU A 119 -30.17 18.45 -5.47
#